data_AF-A0A022FDQ1-F1
#
_entry.id   AF-A0A022FDQ1-F1
#
_cell.length_a   1.000
_cell.length_b   1.000
_cell.length_c   1.000
_cell.angle_alpha   90.00
_cell.angle_beta   90.00
_cell.angle_gamma   90.00
#
_symmetry.space_group_name_H-M   'P 1'
#
loop_
_entity.id
_entity.type
_entity.pdbx_description
1 polymer ?
#
loop_
_entity_poly.entity_id
_entity_poly.type
_entity_poly.pdbx_seq_one_letter_code
_entity_poly.pdbx_strand_id
1 'polypeptide(L)'
;MYTYTRASFNATSGKQHPTYHSVGLMADYLLSKRTDIYVQGMYQHVGGDATGSVLDAAYVAGAAIVSSNRNQLLLRAGVRHFF
;
A
#
# COMPACT_ATOMS: atom_id res chain seq x y z
N MET A 1 1.17 2.94 10.89
CA MET A 1 0.33 1.73 10.74
C MET A 1 1.14 0.63 10.09
N TYR A 2 0.97 -0.62 10.52
CA TYR A 2 1.47 -1.79 9.82
C TYR A 2 0.36 -2.83 9.72
N THR A 3 0.28 -3.49 8.58
CA THR A 3 -0.70 -4.54 8.30
C THR A 3 -0.02 -5.71 7.61
N TYR A 4 -0.27 -6.90 8.14
CA TYR A 4 0.11 -8.16 7.51
C TYR A 4 -1.14 -8.83 6.97
N THR A 5 -1.09 -9.26 5.71
CA THR A 5 -2.14 -10.05 5.08
C THR A 5 -1.54 -11.34 4.55
N ARG A 6 -2.16 -12.47 4.86
CA ARG A 6 -1.87 -13.76 4.22
C ARG A 6 -3.10 -14.18 3.43
N ALA A 7 -2.93 -14.44 2.14
CA ALA A 7 -3.99 -14.96 1.30
C ALA A 7 -3.83 -16.47 1.09
N SER A 8 -4.91 -17.12 0.68
CA SER A 8 -4.91 -18.47 0.12
C SER A 8 -5.46 -18.39 -1.30
N PHE A 9 -4.64 -18.75 -2.27
CA PHE A 9 -4.98 -18.66 -3.69
C PHE A 9 -4.90 -20.03 -4.34
N ASN A 10 -6.00 -20.52 -4.91
CA ASN A 10 -6.01 -21.77 -5.66
C ASN A 10 -5.68 -21.47 -7.12
N ALA A 11 -4.43 -21.71 -7.52
CA ALA A 11 -3.99 -21.60 -8.91
C ALA A 11 -4.08 -22.96 -9.61
N THR A 12 -3.99 -22.98 -10.94
CA THR A 12 -3.85 -24.22 -11.72
C THR A 12 -2.61 -25.02 -11.30
N SER A 13 -1.55 -24.35 -10.83
CA SER A 13 -0.33 -24.95 -10.31
C SER A 13 -0.43 -25.47 -8.87
N GLY A 14 -1.58 -25.31 -8.21
CA GLY A 14 -1.81 -25.69 -6.82
C GLY A 14 -2.16 -24.51 -5.91
N LYS A 15 -2.33 -24.81 -4.61
CA LYS A 15 -2.67 -23.81 -3.60
C LYS A 15 -1.42 -23.03 -3.17
N GLN A 16 -1.45 -21.72 -3.36
CA GLN A 16 -0.39 -20.78 -3.04
C GLN A 16 -0.80 -19.85 -1.89
N HIS A 17 0.17 -19.38 -1.11
CA HIS A 17 -0.07 -18.51 0.03
C HIS A 17 0.78 -17.23 -0.06
N PRO A 18 0.45 -16.29 -0.97
CA PRO A 18 1.13 -15.02 -1.03
C PRO A 18 0.84 -14.20 0.24
N THR A 19 1.82 -13.39 0.63
CA THR A 19 1.75 -12.56 1.83
C THR A 19 2.05 -11.10 1.49
N TYR A 20 1.40 -10.18 2.18
CA TYR A 20 1.51 -8.75 1.94
C TYR A 20 1.86 -8.04 3.24
N HIS A 21 2.90 -7.22 3.19
CA HIS A 21 3.37 -6.40 4.30
C HIS A 21 3.19 -4.94 3.91
N SER A 22 2.24 -4.25 4.56
CA SER A 22 1.92 -2.86 4.25
C SER A 22 2.25 -1.96 5.44
N VAL A 23 3.02 -0.91 5.20
CA VAL A 23 3.39 0.11 6.20
C VAL A 23 2.87 1.45 5.73
N GLY A 24 2.27 2.21 6.64
CA GLY A 24 1.80 3.57 6.37
C GLY A 24 2.23 4.54 7.45
N LEU A 25 2.64 5.73 7.05
CA LEU A 25 2.96 6.86 7.92
C LEU A 25 2.34 8.15 7.36
N MET A 26 1.93 9.04 8.24
CA MET A 26 1.36 10.34 7.87
C MET A 26 1.75 11.37 8.92
N ALA A 27 2.02 12.58 8.47
CA ALA A 27 2.28 13.72 9.31
C ALA A 27 1.51 14.93 8.77
N ASP A 28 0.96 15.71 9.68
CA ASP A 28 0.20 16.93 9.40
C ASP A 28 0.90 18.11 10.10
N TYR A 29 0.89 19.27 9.46
CA TYR A 29 1.30 20.55 10.03
C TYR A 29 0.14 21.53 9.98
N LEU A 30 -0.30 21.98 11.15
CA LEU A 30 -1.41 22.92 11.30
C LEU A 30 -0.92 24.34 10.95
N LEU A 31 -1.38 24.87 9.81
CA LEU A 31 -1.17 26.28 9.45
C LEU A 31 -2.08 27.21 10.26
N SER A 32 -3.28 26.75 10.59
CA SER A 32 -4.26 27.47 11.42
C SER A 32 -5.24 26.49 12.07
N LYS A 33 -6.22 27.00 12.84
CA LYS A 33 -7.34 26.19 13.37
C LYS A 33 -8.18 25.50 12.29
N ARG A 34 -8.12 26.01 11.05
CA ARG A 34 -8.95 25.57 9.92
C ARG A 34 -8.15 25.01 8.75
N THR A 35 -6.82 25.10 8.77
CA THR A 35 -5.99 24.69 7.63
C THR A 35 -4.81 23.87 8.11
N ASP A 36 -4.58 22.73 7.47
CA ASP A 36 -3.36 21.95 7.61
C ASP A 36 -2.77 21.60 6.25
N ILE A 37 -1.46 21.35 6.25
CA ILE A 37 -0.79 20.62 5.17
C ILE A 37 -0.42 19.24 5.70
N TYR A 38 -0.46 18.23 4.84
CA TYR A 38 -0.11 16.88 5.24
C TYR A 38 0.75 16.19 4.19
N VAL A 39 1.55 15.26 4.68
CA VAL A 39 2.30 14.30 3.87
C VAL A 39 2.00 12.89 4.37
N GLN A 40 1.84 11.96 3.45
CA GLN A 40 1.58 10.55 3.73
C GLN A 40 2.46 9.68 2.84
N GLY A 41 3.04 8.65 3.45
CA GLY A 41 3.77 7.59 2.76
C GLY A 41 3.15 6.23 3.05
N MET A 42 2.97 5.43 2.01
CA MET A 42 2.51 4.05 2.11
C MET A 42 3.42 3.14 1.30
N TYR A 43 3.84 2.04 1.90
CA TYR A 43 4.70 1.05 1.29
C TYR A 43 4.07 -0.33 1.39
N GLN A 44 4.15 -1.13 0.33
CA GLN A 44 3.76 -2.53 0.36
C GLN A 44 4.86 -3.41 -0.22
N HIS A 45 5.14 -4.51 0.48
CA HIS A 45 5.97 -5.61 0.00
C HIS A 45 5.16 -6.90 -0.14
N VAL A 46 5.25 -7.55 -1.29
CA VAL A 46 4.68 -8.88 -1.57
C VAL A 46 5.75 -9.96 -1.36
N GLY A 47 5.43 -10.92 -0.50
CA GLY A 47 6.25 -12.09 -0.20
C GLY A 47 5.42 -13.37 -0.27
N GLY A 48 5.93 -14.43 0.34
CA GLY A 48 5.30 -15.75 0.29
C GLY A 48 5.43 -16.41 -1.09
N ASP A 49 4.52 -17.33 -1.37
CA ASP A 49 4.55 -18.13 -2.59
C ASP A 49 4.24 -17.28 -3.83
N ALA A 50 4.92 -17.57 -4.94
CA ALA A 50 4.61 -16.98 -6.23
C ALA A 50 3.36 -17.64 -6.81
N THR A 51 2.39 -16.82 -7.19
CA THR A 51 1.12 -17.24 -7.78
C THR A 51 1.17 -17.34 -9.30
N GLY A 52 2.18 -16.73 -9.94
CA GLY A 52 2.24 -16.60 -11.41
C GLY A 52 1.20 -15.62 -11.96
N SER A 53 0.72 -14.69 -11.12
CA SER A 53 -0.36 -13.77 -11.44
C SER A 53 -0.04 -12.35 -10.97
N VAL A 54 -0.97 -11.41 -11.22
CA VAL A 54 -0.87 -10.03 -10.73
C VAL A 54 -0.73 -9.93 -9.21
N LEU A 55 -1.12 -10.96 -8.46
CA LEU A 55 -1.00 -11.03 -7.00
C LEU A 55 0.46 -11.04 -6.52
N ASP A 56 1.42 -11.34 -7.41
CA ASP A 56 2.86 -11.31 -7.10
C ASP A 56 3.45 -9.89 -7.15
N ALA A 57 2.66 -8.93 -7.61
CA ALA A 57 3.05 -7.54 -7.73
C ALA A 57 2.40 -6.68 -6.63
N ALA A 58 3.16 -5.74 -6.08
CA ALA A 58 2.67 -4.88 -5.02
C ALA A 58 1.66 -3.86 -5.56
N TYR A 59 0.59 -3.66 -4.78
CA TYR A 59 -0.40 -2.60 -5.02
C TYR A 59 -0.79 -1.94 -3.69
N VAL A 60 -0.34 -0.70 -3.51
CA VAL A 60 -0.78 0.18 -2.43
C VAL A 60 -2.11 0.81 -2.85
N ALA A 61 -3.14 0.67 -2.02
CA ALA A 61 -4.44 1.26 -2.29
C ALA A 61 -4.34 2.78 -2.53
N GLY A 62 -4.88 3.23 -3.67
CA GLY A 62 -4.80 4.63 -4.10
C GLY A 62 -3.59 4.95 -4.99
N ALA A 63 -2.75 3.97 -5.33
CA ALA A 63 -1.80 4.08 -6.43
C ALA A 63 -2.53 4.08 -7.79
N ALA A 64 -1.91 4.69 -8.79
CA ALA A 64 -2.49 4.77 -10.14
C ALA A 64 -2.55 3.39 -10.83
N ILE A 65 -1.52 2.57 -10.62
CA ILE A 65 -1.37 1.24 -11.23
C ILE A 65 -0.67 0.28 -10.26
N VAL A 66 -0.74 -1.02 -10.54
CA VAL A 66 0.07 -2.05 -9.89
C VAL A 66 1.56 -1.87 -10.22
N SER A 67 2.44 -2.21 -9.28
CA SER A 67 3.88 -2.21 -9.51
C SER A 67 4.29 -3.28 -10.54
N SER A 68 5.46 -3.13 -11.15
CA SER A 68 6.06 -4.20 -11.97
C SER A 68 6.80 -5.25 -11.13
N ASN A 69 6.91 -5.03 -9.81
CA ASN A 69 7.62 -5.92 -8.90
C ASN A 69 6.93 -6.02 -7.53
N ARG A 70 7.57 -6.75 -6.62
CA ARG A 70 7.07 -7.06 -5.26
C ARG A 70 7.03 -5.86 -4.31
N ASN A 71 7.46 -4.67 -4.72
CA ASN A 71 7.54 -3.49 -3.87
C ASN A 71 6.81 -2.32 -4.53
N GLN A 72 6.04 -1.58 -3.73
CA GLN A 72 5.45 -0.32 -4.19
C GLN A 72 5.46 0.71 -3.07
N LEU A 73 5.88 1.92 -3.41
CA LEU A 73 5.83 3.10 -2.55
C LEU A 73 4.86 4.12 -3.17
N LEU A 74 3.92 4.62 -2.37
CA LEU A 74 3.05 5.73 -2.68
C LEU A 74 3.38 6.89 -1.73
N LEU A 75 3.58 8.08 -2.30
CA LEU A 75 3.67 9.32 -1.55
C LEU A 75 2.48 10.22 -1.91
N ARG A 76 1.94 10.90 -0.90
CA ARG A 76 0.87 11.88 -1.05
C ARG A 76 1.24 13.12 -0.25
N ALA A 77 0.97 14.29 -0.82
CA ALA A 77 0.98 15.56 -0.11
C ALA A 77 -0.33 16.30 -0.44
N GLY A 78 -0.85 17.06 0.52
CA GLY A 78 -2.09 17.79 0.32
C GLY A 78 -2.30 18.90 1.34
N VAL A 79 -3.35 19.70 1.09
CA VAL A 79 -3.83 20.75 1.98
C VAL A 79 -5.27 20.41 2.35
N ARG A 80 -5.62 20.51 3.63
CA ARG A 80 -7.00 20.35 4.11
C ARG A 80 -7.46 21.68 4.71
N HIS A 81 -8.64 22.14 4.31
CA HIS A 81 -9.25 23.37 4.80
C HIS A 81 -10.69 23.14 5.27
N PHE A 82 -11.00 23.60 6.48
CA PHE A 82 -12.32 23.47 7.12
C PHE A 82 -13.04 24.83 7.14
N PHE A 83 -14.17 24.91 6.44
CA PHE A 83 -15.01 26.11 6.32
C PHE A 83 -15.90 26.33 7.56
#